data_AF-A0A524Q5U6-F1
#
_entry.id   AF-A0A524Q5U6-F1
#
_cell.length_a   1.000
_cell.length_b   1.000
_cell.length_c   1.000
_cell.angle_alpha   90.00
_cell.angle_beta   90.00
_cell.angle_gamma   90.00
#
_symmetry.space_group_name_H-M   'P 1'
#
loop_
_entity.id
_entity.type
_entity.pdbx_description
1 polymer ?
#
loop_
_entity_poly.entity_id
_entity_poly.type
_entity_poly.pdbx_seq_one_letter_code
_entity_poly.pdbx_strand_id
1 'polypeptide(L)'
;MNKSGDTINCAYVADSDDVFLSNSIFGENYCRELQAIDKHEIVVKICDILGPDPSNLCLAEQIFEDLKFEMTRYVLHHEYCRQNSICSQLLIWLDSSINPANAKKLSRFIAKYLK
;
A
#
# COMPACT_ATOMS: atom_id res chain seq x y z
N MET A 1 26.60 -32.05 7.22
CA MET A 1 26.42 -30.71 6.63
C MET A 1 24.95 -30.58 6.23
N ASN A 2 24.10 -30.08 7.13
CA ASN A 2 22.68 -29.86 6.84
C ASN A 2 22.53 -28.52 6.12
N LYS A 3 22.00 -28.55 4.90
CA LYS A 3 21.61 -27.36 4.15
C LYS A 3 20.30 -26.84 4.75
N SER A 4 20.35 -25.65 5.32
CA SER A 4 19.18 -24.86 5.69
C SER A 4 18.37 -24.60 4.42
N GLY A 5 17.26 -25.33 4.25
CA GLY A 5 16.28 -25.01 3.23
C GLY A 5 15.53 -23.76 3.68
N ASP A 6 15.66 -22.67 2.92
CA ASP A 6 14.77 -21.51 3.06
C ASP A 6 13.34 -22.01 2.89
N THR A 7 12.60 -22.09 4.00
CA THR A 7 11.17 -22.37 3.99
C THR A 7 10.48 -21.19 3.33
N ILE A 8 10.12 -21.35 2.06
CA ILE A 8 9.24 -20.45 1.35
C ILE A 8 7.88 -20.52 2.05
N ASN A 9 7.52 -19.41 2.70
CA ASN A 9 6.31 -19.27 3.48
C ASN A 9 5.16 -18.98 2.51
N CYS A 10 4.62 -20.03 1.86
CA CYS A 10 3.51 -19.88 0.93
C CYS A 10 2.18 -19.77 1.71
N ALA A 11 1.41 -18.73 1.41
CA ALA A 11 0.06 -18.55 1.96
C ALA A 11 -0.90 -19.63 1.44
N TYR A 12 -1.72 -20.19 2.34
CA TYR A 12 -2.79 -21.16 2.04
C TYR A 12 -4.13 -20.43 1.88
N VAL A 13 -4.92 -20.80 0.87
CA VAL A 13 -6.24 -20.21 0.57
C VAL A 13 -7.32 -21.19 0.99
N ALA A 14 -8.15 -20.83 1.96
CA ALA A 14 -9.43 -21.46 2.18
C ALA A 14 -10.50 -20.64 1.45
N ASP A 15 -11.37 -21.30 0.68
CA ASP A 15 -12.52 -20.66 0.05
C ASP A 15 -13.44 -20.07 1.13
N SER A 16 -13.52 -18.74 1.22
CA SER A 16 -14.56 -18.06 2.00
C SER A 16 -14.86 -16.67 1.45
N ASP A 17 -16.16 -16.36 1.35
CA ASP A 17 -16.83 -15.16 0.84
C ASP A 17 -16.00 -13.86 0.84
N ASP A 18 -15.62 -13.40 -0.36
CA ASP A 18 -14.97 -12.10 -0.55
C ASP A 18 -15.95 -10.95 -0.25
N VAL A 19 -15.67 -10.17 0.80
CA VAL A 19 -16.42 -8.97 1.17
C VAL A 19 -15.67 -7.74 0.71
N PHE A 20 -16.26 -6.98 -0.21
CA PHE A 20 -15.67 -5.75 -0.74
C PHE A 20 -16.24 -4.52 -0.03
N LEU A 21 -15.38 -3.79 0.68
CA LEU A 21 -15.77 -2.53 1.34
C LEU A 21 -16.09 -1.40 0.35
N SER A 22 -15.58 -1.52 -0.88
CA SER A 22 -15.86 -0.58 -1.98
C SER A 22 -17.17 -0.89 -2.72
N ASN A 23 -17.89 -1.96 -2.35
CA ASN A 23 -19.18 -2.24 -2.95
C ASN A 23 -20.22 -1.29 -2.38
N SER A 24 -20.52 -0.26 -3.18
CA SER A 24 -21.68 0.58 -2.96
C SER A 24 -22.96 -0.18 -3.32
N ILE A 25 -24.02 -0.01 -2.53
CA ILE A 25 -25.39 -0.42 -2.91
C ILE A 25 -25.86 0.26 -4.21
N PHE A 26 -25.13 1.29 -4.66
CA PHE A 26 -25.41 2.10 -5.82
C PHE A 26 -24.56 1.70 -7.05
N GLY A 27 -24.28 0.42 -7.35
CA GLY A 27 -23.68 0.04 -8.65
C GLY A 27 -22.29 0.61 -9.01
N GLU A 28 -21.74 0.22 -10.17
CA GLU A 28 -20.33 0.45 -10.54
C GLU A 28 -19.91 1.92 -10.72
N ASN A 29 -20.82 2.78 -11.21
CA ASN A 29 -20.50 4.20 -11.47
C ASN A 29 -20.21 4.96 -10.18
N TYR A 30 -20.89 4.61 -9.08
CA TYR A 30 -20.71 5.25 -7.79
C TYR A 30 -19.44 4.74 -7.09
N CYS A 31 -18.98 3.52 -7.39
CA CYS A 31 -17.69 3.04 -6.90
C CYS A 31 -16.50 3.87 -7.43
N ARG A 32 -16.58 4.36 -8.68
CA ARG A 32 -15.56 5.27 -9.24
C ARG A 32 -15.60 6.64 -8.59
N GLU A 33 -16.80 7.15 -8.32
CA GLU A 33 -16.97 8.44 -7.64
C GLU A 33 -16.45 8.36 -6.20
N LEU A 34 -16.80 7.31 -5.46
CA LEU A 34 -16.27 7.06 -4.11
C LEU A 34 -14.74 6.97 -4.12
N GLN A 35 -14.16 6.22 -5.07
CA GLN A 35 -12.71 6.14 -5.22
C GLN A 35 -12.07 7.52 -5.48
N ALA A 36 -12.71 8.35 -6.30
CA ALA A 36 -12.22 9.69 -6.60
C ALA A 36 -12.30 10.61 -5.37
N ILE A 37 -13.39 10.52 -4.59
CA ILE A 37 -13.57 11.25 -3.34
C ILE A 37 -12.48 10.88 -2.33
N ASP A 38 -12.29 9.59 -2.07
CA ASP A 38 -11.29 9.11 -1.11
C ASP A 38 -9.88 9.54 -1.50
N LYS A 39 -9.55 9.43 -2.80
CA LYS A 39 -8.26 9.92 -3.33
C LYS A 39 -8.12 11.43 -3.11
N HIS A 40 -9.16 12.20 -3.41
CA HIS A 40 -9.11 13.65 -3.29
C HIS A 40 -8.94 14.10 -1.83
N GLU A 41 -9.60 13.46 -0.87
CA GLU A 41 -9.41 13.75 0.55
C GLU A 41 -7.96 13.58 1.01
N ILE A 42 -7.28 12.53 0.53
CA ILE A 42 -5.87 12.30 0.83
C ILE A 42 -4.99 13.38 0.19
N VAL A 43 -5.23 13.69 -1.09
CA VAL A 43 -4.47 14.71 -1.82
C VAL A 43 -4.61 16.09 -1.16
N VAL A 44 -5.82 16.48 -0.73
CA VAL A 44 -6.05 17.73 -0.01
C VAL A 44 -5.24 17.77 1.29
N LYS A 45 -5.23 16.68 2.07
CA LYS A 45 -4.40 16.61 3.29
C LYS A 45 -2.90 16.75 3.00
N ILE A 46 -2.42 16.22 1.88
CA ILE A 46 -1.02 16.40 1.47
C ILE A 46 -0.78 17.88 1.10
N CYS A 47 -1.70 18.51 0.35
CA CYS A 47 -1.63 19.95 0.04
C CYS A 47 -1.58 20.81 1.30
N ASP A 48 -2.41 20.51 2.31
CA ASP A 48 -2.43 21.23 3.59
C ASP A 48 -1.06 21.16 4.31
N ILE A 49 -0.35 20.05 4.18
CA ILE A 49 1.01 19.87 4.72
C ILE A 49 2.04 20.67 3.92
N LEU A 50 1.93 20.69 2.59
CA LEU A 50 2.85 21.38 1.70
C LEU A 50 2.69 22.91 1.74
N GLY A 51 1.51 23.40 2.12
CA GLY A 51 1.20 24.82 2.23
C GLY A 51 0.41 25.39 1.04
N PRO A 52 0.12 26.70 1.04
CA PRO A 52 -0.93 27.31 0.21
C PRO A 52 -0.55 27.58 -1.27
N ASP A 53 0.44 26.87 -1.82
CA ASP A 53 0.83 27.04 -3.22
C ASP A 53 -0.06 26.17 -4.13
N PRO A 54 -0.77 26.74 -5.12
CA PRO A 54 -1.61 25.96 -6.04
C PRO A 54 -0.83 24.94 -6.89
N SER A 55 0.48 25.13 -7.08
CA SER A 55 1.35 24.15 -7.74
C SER A 55 1.54 22.88 -6.91
N ASN A 56 1.23 22.92 -5.61
CA ASN A 56 1.30 21.77 -4.71
C ASN A 56 0.28 20.68 -5.08
N LEU A 57 -0.79 20.97 -5.83
CA LEU A 57 -1.76 19.94 -6.20
C LEU A 57 -1.11 18.82 -7.02
N CYS A 58 -0.34 19.18 -8.05
CA CYS A 58 0.38 18.20 -8.87
C CYS A 58 1.43 17.44 -8.04
N LEU A 59 2.11 18.12 -7.12
CA LEU A 59 3.10 17.49 -6.24
C LEU A 59 2.43 16.54 -5.23
N ALA A 60 1.28 16.92 -4.68
CA ALA A 60 0.51 16.11 -3.76
C ALA A 60 -0.02 14.84 -4.42
N GLU A 61 -0.47 14.92 -5.67
CA GLU A 61 -0.83 13.74 -6.45
C GLU A 61 0.38 12.81 -6.68
N GLN A 62 1.55 13.36 -7.02
CA GLN A 62 2.77 12.56 -7.18
C GLN A 62 3.16 11.86 -5.87
N ILE A 63 3.14 12.60 -4.75
CA ILE A 63 3.41 12.04 -3.42
C ILE A 63 2.43 10.91 -3.10
N PHE A 64 1.14 11.11 -3.37
CA PHE A 64 0.13 10.08 -3.16
C PHE A 64 0.45 8.81 -3.97
N GLU A 65 0.71 8.95 -5.27
CA GLU A 65 1.00 7.80 -6.14
C GLU A 65 2.28 7.05 -5.71
N ASP A 66 3.31 7.78 -5.28
CA ASP A 66 4.58 7.21 -4.81
C ASP A 66 4.45 6.52 -3.44
N LEU A 67 3.56 7.00 -2.55
CA LEU A 67 3.45 6.51 -1.18
C LEU A 67 2.32 5.51 -0.94
N LYS A 68 1.24 5.53 -1.72
CA LYS A 68 0.03 4.72 -1.44
C LYS A 68 0.33 3.23 -1.24
N PHE A 69 1.25 2.69 -2.03
CA PHE A 69 1.66 1.29 -1.93
C PHE A 69 2.47 1.02 -0.66
N GLU A 70 3.48 1.85 -0.37
CA GLU A 70 4.34 1.68 0.80
C GLU A 70 3.56 1.85 2.10
N MET A 71 2.62 2.80 2.15
CA MET A 71 1.71 2.98 3.28
C MET A 71 0.79 1.77 3.47
N THR A 72 0.16 1.29 2.39
CA THR A 72 -0.71 0.10 2.45
C THR A 72 0.06 -1.12 2.95
N ARG A 73 1.27 -1.34 2.43
CA ARG A 73 2.15 -2.43 2.86
C ARG A 73 2.51 -2.31 4.35
N TYR A 74 2.88 -1.11 4.80
CA TYR A 74 3.21 -0.88 6.21
C TYR A 74 2.04 -1.19 7.14
N VAL A 75 0.86 -0.59 6.88
CA VAL A 75 -0.34 -0.77 7.69
C VAL A 75 -0.73 -2.25 7.73
N LEU A 76 -0.78 -2.91 6.57
CA LEU A 76 -1.17 -4.31 6.52
C LEU A 76 -0.18 -5.20 7.28
N HIS A 77 1.13 -5.13 6.98
CA HIS A 77 2.10 -6.04 7.59
C HIS A 77 2.34 -5.78 9.08
N HIS A 78 2.29 -4.53 9.52
CA HIS A 78 2.75 -4.17 10.86
C HIS A 78 1.63 -3.75 11.82
N GLU A 79 0.53 -3.19 11.32
CA GLU A 79 -0.58 -2.72 12.16
C GLU A 79 -1.76 -3.71 12.16
N TYR A 80 -2.15 -4.22 10.98
CA TYR A 80 -3.35 -5.05 10.84
C TYR A 80 -3.07 -6.57 11.03
N CYS A 81 -2.07 -7.12 10.32
CA CYS A 81 -1.85 -8.57 10.22
C CYS A 81 -1.26 -9.21 11.49
N ARG A 82 -0.86 -8.40 12.48
CA ARG A 82 -0.25 -8.91 13.72
C ARG A 82 -1.20 -9.84 14.51
N GLN A 83 -2.51 -9.65 14.34
CA GLN A 83 -3.56 -10.44 15.01
C GLN A 83 -4.68 -10.91 14.06
N ASN A 84 -4.64 -10.52 12.78
CA ASN A 84 -5.69 -10.80 11.80
C ASN A 84 -5.12 -11.53 10.59
N SER A 85 -5.91 -12.42 9.99
CA SER A 85 -5.60 -13.01 8.68
C SER A 85 -5.94 -12.03 7.55
N ILE A 86 -5.10 -11.99 6.53
CA ILE A 86 -5.33 -11.20 5.30
C ILE A 86 -5.68 -12.16 4.15
N CYS A 87 -6.58 -11.73 3.26
CA CYS A 87 -6.90 -12.45 2.03
C CYS A 87 -5.62 -12.70 1.20
N SER A 88 -5.42 -13.93 0.77
CA SER A 88 -4.25 -14.36 -0.01
C SER A 88 -4.10 -13.60 -1.33
N GLN A 89 -5.21 -13.24 -1.98
CA GLN A 89 -5.19 -12.44 -3.22
C GLN A 89 -4.58 -11.06 -2.98
N LEU A 90 -4.87 -10.44 -1.84
CA LEU A 90 -4.28 -9.15 -1.46
C LEU A 90 -2.78 -9.28 -1.20
N LEU A 91 -2.33 -10.37 -0.57
CA LEU A 91 -0.91 -10.63 -0.36
C LEU A 91 -0.17 -10.84 -1.70
N ILE A 92 -0.76 -11.59 -2.64
CA ILE A 92 -0.18 -11.79 -3.97
C ILE A 92 -0.08 -10.46 -4.74
N TRP A 93 -1.13 -9.63 -4.68
CA TRP A 93 -1.10 -8.32 -5.30
C TRP A 93 -0.02 -7.42 -4.69
N LEU A 94 0.11 -7.43 -3.36
CA LEU A 94 1.17 -6.70 -2.66
C LEU A 94 2.55 -7.13 -3.14
N ASP A 95 2.84 -8.44 -3.12
CA ASP A 95 4.13 -8.99 -3.56
C ASP A 95 4.45 -8.64 -5.01
N SER A 96 3.45 -8.66 -5.90
CA SER A 96 3.64 -8.30 -7.32
C SER A 96 4.02 -6.83 -7.53
N SER A 97 3.67 -5.97 -6.57
CA SER A 97 3.90 -4.52 -6.63
C SER A 97 5.18 -4.09 -5.91
N ILE A 98 5.87 -5.00 -5.22
CA ILE A 98 7.14 -4.70 -4.52
C ILE A 98 8.25 -4.46 -5.54
N ASN A 99 8.90 -3.30 -5.46
CA ASN A 99 10.14 -3.03 -6.21
C ASN A 99 11.38 -3.30 -5.33
N PRO A 100 12.11 -4.41 -5.52
CA PRO A 100 13.29 -4.74 -4.71
C PRO A 100 14.44 -3.73 -4.86
N ALA A 101 14.44 -2.89 -5.90
CA ALA A 101 15.42 -1.81 -6.05
C ALA A 101 15.24 -0.72 -4.99
N ASN A 102 14.00 -0.47 -4.52
CA ASN A 102 13.72 0.55 -3.50
C ASN A 102 14.29 0.16 -2.14
N ALA A 103 14.16 -1.11 -1.74
CA ALA A 103 14.79 -1.63 -0.53
C ALA A 103 16.33 -1.47 -0.55
N LYS A 104 16.96 -1.75 -1.71
CA LYS A 104 18.40 -1.54 -1.90
C LYS A 104 18.79 -0.06 -1.84
N LYS A 105 18.00 0.84 -2.44
CA LYS A 105 18.22 2.30 -2.37
C LYS A 105 18.15 2.80 -0.93
N LEU A 106 17.12 2.41 -0.18
CA LEU A 106 16.95 2.78 1.22
C LEU A 106 18.10 2.27 2.08
N SER A 107 18.46 1.00 1.93
CA SER A 107 19.59 0.40 2.66
C SER A 107 20.90 1.18 2.43
N ARG A 108 21.18 1.58 1.19
CA ARG A 108 22.34 2.42 0.85
C ARG A 108 22.25 3.82 1.45
N PHE A 109 21.07 4.44 1.42
CA PHE A 109 20.86 5.76 2.00
C PHE A 109 21.12 5.75 3.51
N ILE A 110 20.53 4.80 4.23
CA ILE A 110 20.73 4.63 5.68
C ILE A 110 22.20 4.38 5.99
N ALA A 111 22.86 3.47 5.26
CA ALA A 111 24.27 3.18 5.47
C ALA A 111 25.19 4.39 5.20
N LYS A 112 24.79 5.31 4.33
CA LYS A 112 25.59 6.49 3.96
C LYS A 112 25.42 7.67 4.92
N TYR A 113 24.22 7.88 5.46
CA TYR A 113 23.87 9.11 6.18
C TYR A 113 23.45 8.91 7.63
N LEU A 114 23.10 7.67 8.04
CA LEU A 114 22.55 7.36 9.36
C LEU A 114 23.35 6.27 10.11
N LYS A 115 24.49 5.85 9.56
CA LYS A 115 25.45 4.93 10.20
C LYS A 115 26.82 5.59 10.28
#